data_AF-A0A7S3KQ84-F1
#
_entry.id   AF-A0A7S3KQ84-F1
#
_cell.length_a   1.000
_cell.length_b   1.000
_cell.length_c   1.000
_cell.angle_alpha   90.00
_cell.angle_beta   90.00
_cell.angle_gamma   90.00
#
_symmetry.space_group_name_H-M   'P 1'
#
loop_
_entity.id
_entity.type
_entity.pdbx_description
1 polymer ?
#
loop_
_entity_poly.entity_id
_entity_poly.type
_entity_poly.pdbx_seq_one_letter_code
_entity_poly.pdbx_strand_id
1 'polypeptide(L)'
;KFLAVVHPIILKYIIDAMSLGEEAYYLIIMYIVVRFAAEVCQLSREISFASVSASAEIYMASKVYNHVQNQSLNFHLSKETGKIIRICSKGSQSFASILRYSVFLIGPLFLEITLVVISCAFVFPFYFFLLVLLCVVSYILDTYFVTEWRAKYFRRLTIKDNAYVQKATDSLLNFETVKYFNAEEHEAQRYMGALQEYKIENVSTTNSMVVLNISQSFFLFLGLLLNLSLAAYMVDTGVFKVGDFVLLNTYILQVY
;
A
#
# COMPACT_ATOMS: atom_id res chain seq x y z
N LYS A 1 12.16 5.43 12.32
CA LYS A 1 12.78 4.46 11.38
C LYS A 1 14.11 3.92 11.90
N PHE A 2 15.01 4.74 12.46
CA PHE A 2 16.23 4.24 13.12
C PHE A 2 15.95 3.17 14.20
N LEU A 3 15.02 3.44 15.14
CA LEU A 3 14.64 2.47 16.18
C LEU A 3 14.10 1.14 15.61
N ALA A 4 13.51 1.18 14.40
CA ALA A 4 13.01 0.00 13.71
C ALA A 4 14.14 -0.91 13.22
N VAL A 5 15.34 -0.37 12.99
CA VAL A 5 16.52 -1.15 12.58
C VAL A 5 17.33 -1.63 13.80
N VAL A 6 17.16 -0.98 14.94
CA VAL A 6 17.89 -1.29 16.19
C VAL A 6 17.24 -2.45 16.95
N HIS A 7 15.91 -2.55 17.03
CA HIS A 7 15.28 -3.62 17.82
C HIS A 7 15.65 -5.06 17.37
N PRO A 8 15.85 -5.37 16.06
CA PRO A 8 16.29 -6.71 15.65
C PRO A 8 17.71 -7.04 16.13
N ILE A 9 18.58 -6.04 16.26
CA ILE A 9 19.95 -6.23 16.77
C ILE A 9 19.90 -6.63 18.25
N ILE A 10 19.02 -6.01 19.03
CA ILE A 10 18.83 -6.38 20.45
C ILE A 10 18.29 -7.82 20.53
N LEU A 11 17.37 -8.20 19.63
CA LEU A 11 16.86 -9.57 19.54
C LEU A 11 17.97 -10.59 19.24
N LYS A 12 18.90 -10.26 18.34
CA LYS A 12 20.11 -11.07 18.12
C LYS A 12 20.89 -11.29 19.41
N TYR A 13 21.20 -10.22 20.16
CA TYR A 13 21.98 -10.34 21.40
C TYR A 13 21.26 -11.15 22.48
N ILE A 14 19.91 -11.06 22.57
CA ILE A 14 19.12 -11.91 23.47
C ILE A 14 19.35 -13.39 23.15
N ILE A 15 19.24 -13.75 21.87
CA ILE A 15 19.37 -15.15 21.42
C ILE A 15 20.79 -15.65 21.61
N ASP A 16 21.79 -14.82 21.31
CA ASP A 16 23.19 -15.18 21.52
C ASP A 16 23.47 -15.41 23.02
N ALA A 17 23.00 -14.53 23.91
CA ALA A 17 23.16 -14.68 25.36
C ALA A 17 22.47 -15.95 25.89
N MET A 18 21.23 -16.21 25.44
CA MET A 18 20.50 -17.42 25.83
C MET A 18 21.15 -18.69 25.31
N SER A 19 21.75 -18.67 24.11
CA SER A 19 22.47 -19.82 23.56
C SER A 19 23.73 -20.18 24.36
N LEU A 20 24.31 -19.20 25.07
CA LEU A 20 25.45 -19.36 25.97
C LEU A 20 25.03 -19.68 27.42
N GLY A 21 23.73 -19.70 27.71
CA GLY A 21 23.19 -19.94 29.06
C GLY A 21 23.23 -18.72 29.99
N GLU A 22 23.42 -17.51 29.45
CA GLU A 22 23.46 -16.27 30.23
C GLU A 22 22.05 -15.70 30.47
N GLU A 23 21.89 -14.92 31.56
CA GLU A 23 20.64 -14.25 31.88
C GLU A 23 20.37 -13.06 30.94
N ALA A 24 19.35 -13.18 30.09
CA ALA A 24 19.01 -12.16 29.08
C ALA A 24 17.87 -11.19 29.50
N TYR A 25 17.46 -11.18 30.77
CA TYR A 25 16.27 -10.46 31.23
C TYR A 25 16.31 -8.95 30.95
N TYR A 26 17.44 -8.29 31.19
CA TYR A 26 17.62 -6.86 30.91
C TYR A 26 17.55 -6.54 29.41
N LEU A 27 18.10 -7.41 28.55
CA LEU A 27 18.04 -7.26 27.09
C LEU A 27 16.61 -7.41 26.58
N ILE A 28 15.82 -8.33 27.16
CA ILE A 28 14.40 -8.50 26.82
C ILE A 28 13.61 -7.23 27.14
N ILE A 29 13.79 -6.65 28.33
CA ILE A 29 13.14 -5.38 28.68
C ILE A 29 13.54 -4.29 27.68
N MET A 30 14.83 -4.17 27.38
CA MET A 30 15.33 -3.19 26.41
C MET A 30 14.70 -3.39 25.02
N TYR A 31 14.61 -4.63 24.55
CA TYR A 31 13.97 -4.96 23.27
C TYR A 31 12.51 -4.49 23.22
N ILE A 32 11.72 -4.79 24.25
CA ILE A 32 10.31 -4.39 24.31
C ILE A 32 10.16 -2.88 24.37
N VAL A 33 10.97 -2.19 25.19
CA VAL A 33 10.94 -0.73 25.30
C VAL A 33 11.31 -0.06 23.97
N VAL A 34 12.37 -0.53 23.29
CA VAL A 34 12.80 0.03 22.00
C VAL A 34 11.77 -0.26 20.91
N ARG A 35 11.18 -1.46 20.88
CA ARG A 35 10.14 -1.82 19.92
C ARG A 35 8.88 -0.97 20.11
N PHE A 36 8.43 -0.81 21.35
CA PHE A 36 7.29 0.05 21.68
C PHE A 36 7.58 1.52 21.34
N ALA A 37 8.78 2.03 21.66
CA ALA A 37 9.19 3.39 21.30
C ALA A 37 9.23 3.59 19.78
N ALA A 38 9.68 2.59 19.01
CA ALA A 38 9.66 2.64 17.54
C ALA A 38 8.22 2.78 17.01
N GLU A 39 7.28 2.03 17.57
CA GLU A 39 5.86 2.05 17.21
C GLU A 39 5.19 3.39 17.62
N VAL A 40 5.45 3.88 18.83
CA VAL A 40 4.98 5.20 19.28
C VAL A 40 5.52 6.33 18.40
N CYS A 41 6.79 6.30 18.02
CA CYS A 41 7.36 7.26 17.09
C CYS A 41 6.71 7.19 15.70
N GLN A 42 6.30 6.00 15.26
CA GLN A 42 5.62 5.84 13.98
C GLN A 42 4.20 6.41 14.03
N LEU A 43 3.45 6.15 15.11
CA LEU A 43 2.09 6.64 15.31
C LEU A 43 2.06 8.16 15.59
N SER A 44 2.99 8.69 16.37
CA SER A 44 3.06 10.13 16.66
C SER A 44 3.31 10.95 15.40
N ARG A 45 4.13 10.41 14.50
CA ARG A 45 4.36 10.96 13.17
C ARG A 45 3.06 11.01 12.35
N GLU A 46 2.19 10.00 12.43
CA GLU A 46 0.88 10.03 11.76
C GLU A 46 -0.01 11.15 12.30
N ILE A 47 -0.01 11.38 13.62
CA ILE A 47 -0.75 12.49 14.26
C ILE A 47 -0.25 13.84 13.73
N SER A 48 1.07 14.05 13.72
CA SER A 48 1.65 15.29 13.19
C SER A 48 1.29 15.51 11.71
N PHE A 49 1.25 14.43 10.91
CA PHE A 49 0.94 14.52 9.48
C PHE A 49 -0.54 14.61 9.14
N ALA A 50 -1.44 14.24 10.04
CA ALA A 50 -2.88 14.42 9.83
C ALA A 50 -3.22 15.90 9.59
N SER A 51 -2.64 16.80 10.38
CA SER A 51 -2.82 18.25 10.24
C SER A 51 -2.26 18.80 8.92
N VAL A 52 -1.07 18.34 8.52
CA VAL A 52 -0.45 18.74 7.24
C VAL A 52 -1.28 18.25 6.05
N SER A 53 -1.77 17.02 6.11
CA SER A 53 -2.59 16.42 5.06
C SER A 53 -3.93 17.17 4.91
N ALA A 54 -4.59 17.48 6.02
CA ALA A 54 -5.84 18.25 6.01
C ALA A 54 -5.62 19.67 5.47
N SER A 55 -4.53 20.34 5.87
CA SER A 55 -4.16 21.66 5.37
C SER A 55 -3.92 21.64 3.85
N ALA A 56 -3.22 20.62 3.35
CA ALA A 56 -2.98 20.45 1.91
C ALA A 56 -4.29 20.22 1.13
N GLU A 57 -5.22 19.43 1.68
CA GLU A 57 -6.53 19.19 1.08
C GLU A 57 -7.36 20.47 0.98
N ILE A 58 -7.43 21.26 2.06
CA ILE A 58 -8.13 22.56 2.07
C ILE A 58 -7.50 23.53 1.08
N TYR A 59 -6.17 23.63 1.07
CA TYR A 59 -5.44 24.50 0.15
C TYR A 59 -5.76 24.17 -1.31
N MET A 60 -5.69 22.88 -1.68
CA MET A 60 -5.97 22.43 -3.04
C MET A 60 -7.44 22.64 -3.42
N ALA A 61 -8.38 22.35 -2.51
CA ALA A 61 -9.79 22.52 -2.77
C ALA A 61 -10.13 24.00 -3.00
N SER A 62 -9.59 24.89 -2.17
CA SER A 62 -9.74 26.35 -2.31
C SER A 62 -9.12 26.86 -3.62
N LYS A 63 -7.91 26.41 -3.97
CA LYS A 63 -7.23 26.82 -5.20
C LYS A 63 -8.00 26.41 -6.45
N VAL A 64 -8.52 25.18 -6.49
CA VAL A 64 -9.33 24.68 -7.60
C VAL A 64 -10.66 25.43 -7.68
N TYR A 65 -11.34 25.63 -6.55
CA TYR A 65 -12.59 26.39 -6.50
C TYR A 65 -12.42 27.82 -7.04
N ASN A 66 -11.41 28.55 -6.55
CA ASN A 66 -11.11 29.91 -7.00
C ASN A 66 -10.72 29.94 -8.48
N HIS A 67 -9.99 28.93 -8.97
CA HIS A 67 -9.65 28.85 -10.39
C HIS A 67 -10.88 28.63 -11.27
N VAL A 68 -11.83 27.81 -10.84
CA VAL A 68 -13.09 27.56 -11.54
C VAL A 68 -13.96 28.82 -11.57
N GLN A 69 -14.07 29.54 -10.45
CA GLN A 69 -14.83 30.81 -10.37
C GLN A 69 -14.27 31.91 -11.29
N ASN A 70 -12.97 31.91 -11.54
CA ASN A 70 -12.31 32.89 -12.41
C ASN A 70 -12.32 32.49 -13.91
N GLN A 71 -13.07 31.45 -14.30
CA GLN A 71 -13.20 31.09 -15.71
C GLN A 71 -14.18 32.01 -16.45
N SER A 72 -14.08 31.99 -17.78
CA SER A 72 -14.95 32.81 -18.63
C SER A 72 -16.42 32.40 -18.53
N LEU A 73 -17.34 33.34 -18.80
CA LEU A 73 -18.76 33.04 -18.89
C LEU A 73 -19.06 31.89 -19.88
N ASN A 74 -18.35 31.84 -21.02
CA ASN A 74 -18.45 30.75 -21.99
C ASN A 74 -18.07 29.39 -21.40
N PHE A 75 -17.08 29.34 -20.51
CA PHE A 75 -16.72 28.10 -19.81
C PHE A 75 -17.88 27.62 -18.92
N HIS A 76 -18.51 28.53 -18.18
CA HIS A 76 -19.63 28.21 -17.30
C HIS A 76 -20.91 27.83 -18.06
N LEU A 77 -21.17 28.43 -19.23
CA LEU A 77 -22.34 28.13 -20.06
C LEU A 77 -22.18 26.84 -20.89
N SER A 78 -20.95 26.46 -21.24
CA SER A 78 -20.67 25.28 -22.08
C SER A 78 -20.53 23.96 -21.31
N LYS A 79 -20.58 24.01 -19.97
CA LYS A 79 -20.34 22.85 -19.10
C LYS A 79 -21.44 22.72 -18.04
N GLU A 80 -21.77 21.49 -17.68
CA GLU A 80 -22.62 21.21 -16.54
C GLU A 80 -21.89 21.58 -15.23
N THR A 81 -22.31 22.66 -14.58
CA THR A 81 -21.67 23.19 -13.35
C THR A 81 -21.55 22.12 -12.25
N GLY A 82 -22.57 21.27 -12.08
CA GLY A 82 -22.54 20.17 -11.10
C GLY A 82 -21.46 19.11 -11.41
N LYS A 83 -21.23 18.81 -12.70
CA LYS A 83 -20.18 17.88 -13.13
C LYS A 83 -18.79 18.47 -12.90
N ILE A 84 -18.59 19.77 -13.19
CA ILE A 84 -17.32 20.47 -12.93
C ILE A 84 -16.99 20.48 -11.44
N ILE A 85 -17.94 20.85 -10.58
CA ILE A 85 -17.74 20.86 -9.12
C ILE A 85 -17.38 19.46 -8.61
N ARG A 86 -18.08 18.41 -9.08
CA ARG A 86 -17.79 17.03 -8.67
C ARG A 86 -16.40 16.56 -9.11
N ILE A 87 -15.97 16.90 -10.33
CA ILE A 87 -14.63 16.59 -10.82
C ILE A 87 -13.57 17.33 -9.99
N CYS A 88 -13.79 18.61 -9.70
CA CYS A 88 -12.87 19.43 -8.91
C CYS A 88 -12.72 18.92 -7.47
N SER A 89 -13.82 18.59 -6.81
CA SER A 89 -13.83 18.02 -5.46
C SER A 89 -13.12 16.67 -5.42
N LYS A 90 -13.48 15.72 -6.31
CA LYS A 90 -12.80 14.41 -6.40
C LYS A 90 -11.32 14.55 -6.76
N GLY A 91 -10.98 15.48 -7.66
CA GLY A 91 -9.62 15.74 -8.10
C GLY A 91 -8.73 16.28 -6.97
N SER A 92 -9.23 17.24 -6.20
CA SER A 92 -8.52 17.80 -5.04
C SER A 92 -8.25 16.73 -3.98
N GLN A 93 -9.27 15.94 -3.64
CA GLN A 93 -9.16 14.87 -2.66
C GLN A 93 -8.16 13.77 -3.12
N SER A 94 -8.21 13.42 -4.41
CA SER A 94 -7.28 12.44 -4.99
C SER A 94 -5.84 12.97 -5.00
N PHE A 95 -5.63 14.23 -5.35
CA PHE A 95 -4.29 14.85 -5.34
C PHE A 95 -3.70 14.90 -3.93
N ALA A 96 -4.47 15.36 -2.95
CA ALA A 96 -4.05 15.37 -1.55
C ALA A 96 -3.68 13.95 -1.08
N SER A 97 -4.47 12.95 -1.49
CA SER A 97 -4.19 11.55 -1.20
C SER A 97 -2.90 11.05 -1.86
N ILE A 98 -2.65 11.36 -3.13
CA ILE A 98 -1.42 10.96 -3.84
C ILE A 98 -0.19 11.59 -3.21
N LEU A 99 -0.25 12.89 -2.91
CA LEU A 99 0.84 13.59 -2.22
C LEU A 99 1.10 12.94 -0.86
N ARG A 100 0.02 12.60 -0.14
CA ARG A 100 0.11 11.89 1.13
C ARG A 100 0.81 10.53 0.99
N TYR A 101 0.39 9.70 0.03
CA TYR A 101 1.01 8.41 -0.22
C TYR A 101 2.48 8.53 -0.64
N SER A 102 2.80 9.49 -1.52
CA SER A 102 4.16 9.65 -2.05
C SER A 102 5.15 10.09 -0.97
N VAL A 103 4.79 11.11 -0.19
CA VAL A 103 5.70 11.69 0.81
C VAL A 103 5.71 10.88 2.10
N PHE A 104 4.57 10.33 2.52
CA PHE A 104 4.44 9.77 3.88
C PHE A 104 4.39 8.25 3.95
N LEU A 105 4.09 7.56 2.83
CA LEU A 105 4.19 6.10 2.76
C LEU A 105 5.45 5.68 2.00
N ILE A 106 5.59 6.14 0.76
CA ILE A 106 6.68 5.72 -0.13
C ILE A 106 8.03 6.24 0.36
N GLY A 107 8.15 7.53 0.70
CA GLY A 107 9.40 8.12 1.20
C GLY A 107 9.99 7.39 2.42
N PRO A 108 9.24 7.19 3.50
CA PRO A 108 9.72 6.46 4.68
C PRO A 108 10.02 4.98 4.43
N LEU A 109 9.31 4.35 3.50
CA LEU A 109 9.57 2.97 3.09
C LEU A 109 10.93 2.87 2.39
N PHE A 110 11.24 3.78 1.46
CA PHE A 110 12.57 3.84 0.84
C PHE A 110 13.68 4.09 1.88
N LEU A 111 13.46 4.98 2.84
CA LEU A 111 14.41 5.25 3.91
C LEU A 111 14.63 3.99 4.78
N GLU A 112 13.57 3.27 5.12
CA GLU A 112 13.66 2.03 5.90
C GLU A 112 14.40 0.92 5.16
N ILE A 113 14.04 0.65 3.90
CA ILE A 113 14.75 -0.32 3.06
C ILE A 113 16.23 0.04 2.95
N THR A 114 16.55 1.32 2.72
CA THR A 114 17.94 1.79 2.62
C THR A 114 18.71 1.55 3.91
N LEU A 115 18.12 1.85 5.07
CA LEU A 115 18.77 1.62 6.37
C LEU A 115 18.98 0.13 6.67
N VAL A 116 18.01 -0.73 6.34
CA VAL A 116 18.14 -2.18 6.52
C VAL A 116 19.23 -2.73 5.61
N VAL A 117 19.21 -2.35 4.33
CA VAL A 117 20.22 -2.74 3.34
C VAL A 117 21.63 -2.34 3.77
N ILE A 118 21.83 -1.09 4.18
CA ILE A 118 23.13 -0.60 4.65
C ILE A 118 23.57 -1.35 5.91
N SER A 119 22.66 -1.55 6.88
CA SER A 119 22.96 -2.30 8.10
C SER A 119 23.36 -3.74 7.78
N CYS A 120 22.66 -4.41 6.87
CA CYS A 120 23.01 -5.74 6.39
C CYS A 120 24.39 -5.78 5.74
N ALA A 121 24.75 -4.77 4.93
CA ALA A 121 26.05 -4.73 4.26
C ALA A 121 27.24 -4.59 5.23
N PHE A 122 27.03 -4.00 6.41
CA PHE A 122 28.06 -3.91 7.45
C PHE A 122 28.16 -5.15 8.35
N VAL A 123 27.05 -5.87 8.53
CA VAL A 123 26.98 -7.02 9.45
C VAL A 123 27.23 -8.36 8.73
N PHE A 124 26.78 -8.47 7.48
CA PHE A 124 26.84 -9.71 6.71
C PHE A 124 27.77 -9.57 5.50
N PRO A 125 28.37 -10.68 5.04
CA PRO A 125 29.13 -10.72 3.81
C PRO A 125 28.31 -10.30 2.58
N PHE A 126 28.99 -9.75 1.58
CA PHE A 126 28.38 -9.12 0.40
C PHE A 126 27.38 -10.00 -0.38
N TYR A 127 27.53 -11.33 -0.36
CA TYR A 127 26.64 -12.24 -1.07
C TYR A 127 25.21 -12.29 -0.48
N PHE A 128 25.02 -12.06 0.82
CA PHE A 128 23.67 -11.93 1.42
C PHE A 128 22.97 -10.67 0.91
N PHE A 129 23.70 -9.57 0.80
CA PHE A 129 23.19 -8.33 0.21
C PHE A 129 22.74 -8.55 -1.25
N LEU A 130 23.54 -9.27 -2.05
CA LEU A 130 23.18 -9.57 -3.44
C LEU A 130 21.88 -10.38 -3.55
N LEU A 131 21.67 -11.36 -2.67
CA LEU A 131 20.44 -12.15 -2.62
C LEU A 131 19.23 -11.27 -2.26
N VAL A 132 19.33 -10.46 -1.21
CA VAL A 132 18.25 -9.53 -0.82
C VAL A 132 17.93 -8.55 -1.96
N LEU A 133 18.95 -7.97 -2.58
CA LEU A 133 18.79 -7.06 -3.72
C LEU A 133 18.07 -7.74 -4.89
N LEU A 134 18.48 -8.96 -5.25
CA LEU A 134 17.85 -9.73 -6.32
C LEU A 134 16.36 -9.97 -6.03
N CYS A 135 16.02 -10.31 -4.78
CA CYS A 135 14.64 -10.55 -4.38
C CYS A 135 13.81 -9.26 -4.39
N VAL A 136 14.36 -8.12 -3.95
CA VAL A 136 13.68 -6.81 -4.01
C VAL A 136 13.45 -6.38 -5.45
N VAL A 137 14.47 -6.51 -6.32
CA VAL A 137 14.33 -6.18 -7.75
C VAL A 137 13.28 -7.08 -8.42
N SER A 138 13.30 -8.38 -8.13
CA SER A 138 12.31 -9.33 -8.67
C SER A 138 10.90 -8.97 -8.22
N TYR A 139 10.71 -8.61 -6.94
CA TYR A 139 9.44 -8.15 -6.40
C TYR A 139 8.94 -6.88 -7.08
N ILE A 140 9.81 -5.89 -7.30
CA ILE A 140 9.44 -4.62 -7.97
C ILE A 140 9.03 -4.89 -9.42
N LEU A 141 9.79 -5.70 -10.15
CA LEU A 141 9.50 -6.05 -11.54
C LEU A 141 8.18 -6.84 -11.65
N ASP A 142 7.98 -7.85 -10.82
CA ASP A 142 6.72 -8.61 -10.76
C ASP A 142 5.53 -7.68 -10.48
N THR A 143 5.67 -6.81 -9.48
CA THR A 143 4.63 -5.83 -9.12
C THR A 143 4.29 -4.93 -10.30
N TYR A 144 5.30 -4.45 -11.04
CA TYR A 144 5.10 -3.62 -12.22
C TYR A 144 4.34 -4.36 -13.33
N PHE A 145 4.85 -5.52 -13.77
CA PHE A 145 4.25 -6.26 -14.89
C PHE A 145 2.85 -6.77 -14.57
N VAL A 146 2.63 -7.31 -13.36
CA VAL A 146 1.30 -7.79 -12.95
C VAL A 146 0.34 -6.61 -12.76
N THR A 147 0.81 -5.46 -12.27
CA THR A 147 -0.01 -4.25 -12.17
C THR A 147 -0.43 -3.71 -13.53
N GLU A 148 0.48 -3.70 -14.50
CA GLU A 148 0.16 -3.31 -15.87
C GLU A 148 -0.85 -4.28 -16.50
N TRP A 149 -0.63 -5.58 -16.36
CA TRP A 149 -1.56 -6.61 -16.85
C TRP A 149 -2.96 -6.48 -16.23
N ARG A 150 -3.07 -6.20 -14.93
CA ARG A 150 -4.38 -6.11 -14.25
C ARG A 150 -5.13 -4.80 -14.52
N ALA A 151 -4.46 -3.76 -15.01
CA ALA A 151 -5.07 -2.45 -15.27
C ALA A 151 -6.31 -2.54 -16.20
N LYS A 152 -6.32 -3.52 -17.11
CA LYS A 152 -7.46 -3.81 -18.00
C LYS A 152 -8.73 -4.29 -17.27
N TYR A 153 -8.60 -5.01 -16.14
CA TYR A 153 -9.76 -5.45 -15.34
C TYR A 153 -10.33 -4.28 -14.56
N PHE A 154 -9.45 -3.49 -13.94
CA PHE A 154 -9.85 -2.28 -13.22
C PHE A 154 -10.60 -1.30 -14.15
N ARG A 155 -10.08 -1.09 -15.37
CA ARG A 155 -10.77 -0.26 -16.38
C ARG A 155 -12.16 -0.78 -16.72
N ARG A 156 -12.34 -2.10 -16.90
CA ARG A 156 -13.65 -2.70 -17.17
C ARG A 156 -14.61 -2.55 -16.00
N LEU A 157 -14.12 -2.78 -14.78
CA LEU A 157 -14.88 -2.55 -13.55
C LEU A 157 -15.40 -1.12 -13.48
N THR A 158 -14.54 -0.11 -13.69
CA THR A 158 -14.95 1.31 -13.66
C THR A 158 -16.01 1.64 -14.73
N ILE A 159 -15.94 1.02 -15.91
CA ILE A 159 -16.96 1.22 -16.95
C ILE A 159 -18.32 0.66 -16.49
N LYS A 160 -18.35 -0.55 -15.94
CA LYS A 160 -19.59 -1.18 -15.47
C LYS A 160 -20.15 -0.51 -14.21
N ASP A 161 -19.26 -0.01 -13.34
CA ASP A 161 -19.60 0.79 -12.16
C ASP A 161 -20.38 2.06 -12.55
N ASN A 162 -19.81 2.84 -13.47
CA ASN A 162 -20.49 4.03 -13.99
C ASN A 162 -21.81 3.69 -14.68
N ALA A 163 -21.89 2.57 -15.41
CA ALA A 163 -23.10 2.18 -16.14
C ALA A 163 -24.28 1.86 -15.21
N TYR A 164 -24.08 1.12 -14.12
CA TYR A 164 -25.19 0.82 -13.19
C TYR A 164 -25.61 2.07 -12.42
N VAL A 165 -24.65 2.92 -12.00
CA VAL A 165 -24.93 4.20 -11.33
C VAL A 165 -25.72 5.14 -12.24
N GLN A 166 -25.35 5.20 -13.52
CA GLN A 166 -26.06 6.01 -14.51
C GLN A 166 -27.50 5.53 -14.68
N LYS A 167 -27.75 4.23 -14.87
CA LYS A 167 -29.12 3.69 -14.99
C LYS A 167 -30.00 4.04 -13.79
N ALA A 168 -29.48 3.90 -12.56
CA ALA A 168 -30.21 4.27 -11.36
C ALA A 168 -30.52 5.77 -11.32
N THR A 169 -29.54 6.61 -11.68
CA THR A 169 -29.71 8.06 -11.71
C THR A 169 -30.77 8.47 -12.72
N ASP A 170 -30.72 7.92 -13.95
CA ASP A 170 -31.67 8.22 -15.01
C ASP A 170 -33.10 7.79 -14.65
N SER A 171 -33.27 6.63 -14.01
CA SER A 171 -34.58 6.15 -13.55
C SER A 171 -35.17 7.03 -12.44
N LEU A 172 -34.34 7.50 -11.49
CA LEU A 172 -34.79 8.36 -10.39
C LEU A 172 -35.06 9.80 -10.85
N LEU A 173 -34.28 10.32 -11.79
CA LEU A 173 -34.56 11.64 -12.38
C LEU A 173 -35.86 11.64 -13.19
N ASN A 174 -36.16 10.53 -13.87
CA ASN A 174 -37.38 10.37 -14.66
C ASN A 174 -38.46 9.56 -13.91
N PHE A 175 -38.48 9.65 -12.58
CA PHE A 175 -39.37 8.86 -11.73
C PHE A 175 -40.86 9.01 -12.13
N GLU A 176 -41.28 10.21 -12.48
CA GLU A 176 -42.64 10.48 -12.95
C GLU A 176 -42.97 9.67 -14.20
N THR A 177 -42.07 9.62 -15.18
CA THR A 177 -42.26 8.84 -16.41
C THR A 177 -42.37 7.35 -16.09
N VAL A 178 -41.51 6.83 -15.21
CA VAL A 178 -41.57 5.43 -14.80
C VAL A 178 -42.94 5.10 -14.17
N LYS A 179 -43.47 6.00 -13.33
CA LYS A 179 -44.79 5.84 -12.70
C LYS A 179 -45.95 6.00 -13.69
N TYR A 180 -45.88 6.95 -14.61
CA TYR A 180 -46.91 7.14 -15.63
C TYR A 180 -47.11 5.90 -16.51
N PHE A 181 -46.03 5.16 -16.77
CA PHE A 181 -46.06 3.97 -17.61
C PHE A 181 -46.10 2.64 -16.83
N ASN A 182 -46.17 2.66 -15.49
CA ASN A 182 -46.03 1.46 -14.63
C ASN A 182 -44.83 0.58 -15.01
N ALA A 183 -43.68 1.22 -15.28
CA ALA A 183 -42.48 0.58 -15.81
C ALA A 183 -41.45 0.18 -14.73
N GLU A 184 -41.84 0.13 -13.45
CA GLU A 184 -40.91 -0.11 -12.33
C GLU A 184 -40.18 -1.45 -12.45
N GLU A 185 -40.90 -2.52 -12.77
CA GLU A 185 -40.32 -3.86 -12.92
C GLU A 185 -39.32 -3.92 -14.09
N HIS A 186 -39.62 -3.22 -15.18
CA HIS A 186 -38.74 -3.13 -16.34
C HIS A 186 -37.43 -2.40 -15.99
N GLU A 187 -37.50 -1.26 -15.30
CA GLU A 187 -36.30 -0.53 -14.85
C GLU A 187 -35.52 -1.32 -13.78
N ALA A 188 -36.21 -2.02 -12.88
CA ALA A 188 -35.58 -2.92 -11.91
C ALA A 188 -34.78 -4.04 -12.61
N GLN A 189 -35.34 -4.67 -13.64
CA GLN A 189 -34.64 -5.69 -14.43
C GLN A 189 -33.45 -5.12 -15.20
N ARG A 190 -33.57 -3.93 -15.81
CA ARG A 190 -32.45 -3.25 -16.50
C ARG A 190 -31.32 -2.90 -15.54
N TYR A 191 -31.65 -2.48 -14.32
CA TYR A 191 -30.70 -2.20 -13.25
C TYR A 191 -30.02 -3.49 -12.77
N MET A 192 -30.80 -4.55 -12.52
CA MET A 192 -30.29 -5.85 -12.10
C MET A 192 -29.32 -6.46 -13.13
N GLY A 193 -29.62 -6.33 -14.43
CA GLY A 193 -28.70 -6.75 -15.50
C GLY A 193 -27.36 -6.00 -15.46
N ALA A 194 -27.37 -4.68 -15.24
CA ALA A 194 -26.14 -3.90 -15.11
C ALA A 194 -25.34 -4.27 -13.84
N LEU A 195 -26.02 -4.53 -12.73
CA LEU A 195 -25.39 -5.03 -11.50
C LEU A 195 -24.75 -6.39 -11.69
N GLN A 196 -25.37 -7.29 -12.47
CA GLN A 196 -24.80 -8.60 -12.76
C GLN A 196 -23.51 -8.50 -13.58
N GLU A 197 -23.48 -7.62 -14.58
CA GLU A 197 -22.24 -7.33 -15.33
C GLU A 197 -21.15 -6.72 -14.43
N TYR A 198 -21.52 -5.76 -13.57
CA TYR A 198 -20.60 -5.19 -12.57
C TYR A 198 -20.03 -6.28 -11.66
N LYS A 199 -20.87 -7.19 -11.16
CA LYS A 199 -20.45 -8.30 -10.29
C LYS A 199 -19.38 -9.17 -10.97
N ILE A 200 -19.55 -9.50 -12.24
CA ILE A 200 -18.59 -10.34 -12.99
C ILE A 200 -17.21 -9.65 -13.09
N GLU A 201 -17.20 -8.36 -13.43
CA GLU A 201 -15.95 -7.58 -13.52
C GLU A 201 -15.31 -7.30 -12.14
N ASN A 202 -16.14 -7.14 -11.11
CA ASN A 202 -15.66 -6.95 -9.74
C ASN A 202 -14.96 -8.21 -9.21
N VAL A 203 -15.54 -9.39 -9.47
CA VAL A 203 -14.90 -10.68 -9.14
C VAL A 203 -13.59 -10.83 -9.92
N SER A 204 -13.58 -10.52 -11.21
CA SER A 204 -12.36 -10.60 -12.03
C SER A 204 -11.25 -9.67 -11.52
N THR A 205 -11.61 -8.45 -11.13
CA THR A 205 -10.67 -7.48 -10.54
C THR A 205 -10.13 -7.97 -9.20
N THR A 206 -11.00 -8.51 -8.34
CA THR A 206 -10.61 -9.09 -7.05
C THR A 206 -9.67 -10.28 -7.25
N ASN A 207 -9.98 -11.19 -8.17
CA ASN A 207 -9.12 -12.33 -8.49
C ASN A 207 -7.75 -11.86 -9.01
N SER A 208 -7.70 -10.82 -9.83
CA SER A 208 -6.42 -10.26 -10.31
C SER A 208 -5.57 -9.67 -9.18
N MET A 209 -6.20 -9.11 -8.14
CA MET A 209 -5.51 -8.65 -6.93
C MET A 209 -4.94 -9.84 -6.14
N VAL A 210 -5.69 -10.93 -6.02
CA VAL A 210 -5.21 -12.16 -5.38
C VAL A 210 -4.01 -12.74 -6.13
N VAL A 211 -4.04 -12.78 -7.47
CA VAL A 211 -2.89 -13.23 -8.28
C VAL A 211 -1.65 -12.39 -8.01
N LEU A 212 -1.78 -11.06 -7.93
CA LEU A 212 -0.65 -10.19 -7.55
C LEU A 212 -0.10 -10.57 -6.18
N ASN A 213 -0.97 -10.69 -5.16
CA ASN A 213 -0.54 -11.02 -3.80
C ASN A 213 0.16 -12.38 -3.73
N ILE A 214 -0.32 -13.38 -4.48
CA ILE A 214 0.32 -14.71 -4.56
C ILE A 214 1.70 -14.60 -5.22
N SER A 215 1.82 -13.88 -6.35
CA SER A 215 3.10 -13.72 -7.05
C SER A 215 4.14 -13.01 -6.17
N GLN A 216 3.73 -11.92 -5.52
CA GLN A 216 4.55 -11.19 -4.55
C GLN A 216 4.97 -12.07 -3.37
N SER A 217 4.04 -12.86 -2.81
CA SER A 217 4.34 -13.79 -1.71
C SER A 217 5.33 -14.87 -2.16
N PHE A 218 5.21 -15.37 -3.39
CA PHE A 218 6.13 -16.36 -3.93
C PHE A 218 7.58 -15.83 -3.96
N PHE A 219 7.81 -14.61 -4.48
CA PHE A 219 9.15 -14.01 -4.50
C PHE A 219 9.69 -13.71 -3.09
N LEU A 220 8.83 -13.27 -2.17
CA LEU A 220 9.19 -13.10 -0.76
C LEU A 220 9.66 -14.43 -0.13
N PHE A 221 8.84 -15.47 -0.22
CA PHE A 221 9.16 -16.77 0.39
C PHE A 221 10.34 -17.46 -0.29
N LEU A 222 10.52 -17.29 -1.60
CA LEU A 222 11.71 -17.75 -2.31
C LEU A 222 12.96 -17.02 -1.80
N GLY A 223 12.89 -15.70 -1.61
CA GLY A 223 13.99 -14.92 -1.06
C GLY A 223 14.34 -15.31 0.38
N LEU A 224 13.33 -15.52 1.23
CA LEU A 224 13.51 -16.05 2.58
C LEU A 224 14.16 -17.44 2.55
N LEU A 225 13.67 -18.36 1.71
CA LEU A 225 14.22 -19.70 1.59
C LEU A 225 15.71 -19.68 1.25
N LEU A 226 16.11 -18.91 0.22
CA LEU A 226 17.50 -18.82 -0.22
C LEU A 226 18.40 -18.20 0.86
N ASN A 227 17.97 -17.08 1.45
CA ASN A 227 18.75 -16.37 2.47
C ASN A 227 18.89 -17.17 3.77
N LEU A 228 17.80 -17.77 4.25
CA LEU A 228 17.83 -18.56 5.49
C LEU A 228 18.58 -19.87 5.31
N SER A 229 18.49 -20.52 4.14
CA SER A 229 19.28 -21.73 3.86
C SER A 229 20.78 -21.42 3.88
N LEU A 230 21.18 -20.29 3.30
CA LEU A 230 22.57 -19.86 3.34
C LEU A 230 23.01 -19.44 4.75
N ALA A 231 22.16 -18.76 5.50
CA ALA A 231 22.45 -18.40 6.89
C ALA A 231 22.58 -19.65 7.78
N ALA A 232 21.74 -20.66 7.60
CA ALA A 232 21.84 -21.94 8.31
C ALA A 232 23.19 -22.63 8.03
N TYR A 233 23.61 -22.70 6.77
CA TYR A 233 24.93 -23.22 6.40
C TYR A 233 26.09 -22.44 7.05
N MET A 234 25.97 -21.11 7.19
CA MET A 234 26.97 -20.27 7.86
C MET A 234 27.01 -20.50 9.38
N VAL A 235 25.88 -20.86 9.99
CA VAL A 235 25.82 -21.28 11.40
C VAL A 235 26.48 -22.65 11.58
N ASP A 236 26.19 -23.61 10.69
CA ASP A 236 26.77 -24.96 10.73
C ASP A 236 28.31 -24.94 10.56
N THR A 237 28.82 -24.01 9.76
CA THR A 237 30.26 -23.79 9.56
C THR A 237 30.91 -22.95 10.67
N GLY A 238 30.13 -22.49 11.66
CA GLY A 238 30.61 -21.72 12.81
C GLY A 238 30.98 -20.27 12.50
N VAL A 239 30.70 -19.79 11.29
CA VAL A 239 30.96 -18.40 10.87
C VAL A 239 29.95 -17.46 11.53
N PHE A 240 28.69 -17.88 11.65
CA PHE A 240 27.60 -17.12 12.25
C PHE A 240 27.10 -17.73 13.56
N LYS A 241 26.56 -16.89 14.44
CA LYS A 241 25.81 -17.34 15.61
C LYS A 241 24.33 -17.51 15.29
N VAL A 242 23.60 -18.19 16.18
CA VAL A 242 22.14 -18.35 16.05
C VAL A 242 21.42 -16.99 16.04
N GLY A 243 21.92 -15.99 16.76
CA GLY A 243 21.36 -14.64 16.72
C GLY A 243 21.54 -13.94 15.36
N ASP A 244 22.59 -14.23 14.60
CA ASP A 244 22.79 -13.70 13.23
C ASP A 244 21.71 -14.21 12.27
N PHE A 245 21.34 -15.48 12.40
CA PHE A 245 20.24 -16.08 11.64
C PHE A 245 18.92 -15.35 11.91
N VAL A 246 18.61 -15.07 13.18
CA VAL A 246 17.36 -14.38 13.56
C VAL A 246 17.37 -12.91 13.16
N LEU A 247 18.52 -12.23 13.24
CA LEU A 247 18.68 -10.87 12.73
C LEU A 247 18.33 -10.80 11.25
N LEU A 248 18.91 -11.70 10.45
CA LEU A 248 18.70 -11.76 9.01
C LEU A 248 17.23 -12.04 8.67
N ASN A 249 16.60 -13.00 9.35
CA ASN A 249 15.17 -13.26 9.19
C ASN A 249 14.32 -12.02 9.49
N THR A 250 14.61 -11.33 10.59
CA THR A 250 13.84 -10.16 11.02
C THR A 250 13.99 -9.00 10.05
N TYR A 251 15.19 -8.76 9.54
CA TYR A 251 15.45 -7.71 8.55
C TYR A 251 14.80 -8.00 7.20
N ILE A 252 14.83 -9.24 6.72
CA ILE A 252 14.15 -9.60 5.47
C ILE A 252 12.65 -9.38 5.63
N LEU A 253 12.04 -9.85 6.73
CA LEU A 253 10.62 -9.65 7.00
C LEU A 253 10.21 -8.17 7.19
N GLN A 254 11.15 -7.30 7.51
CA GLN A 254 10.89 -5.86 7.67
C GLN A 254 10.96 -5.09 6.36
N VAL A 255 11.74 -5.57 5.39
CA VAL A 255 11.91 -4.94 4.06
C VAL A 255 10.70 -5.21 3.16
N TYR A 256 9.99 -6.31 3.40
CA TYR A 256 8.82 -6.76 2.64
C TYR A 256 7.50 -6.40 3.32
#